data_AF-A0AA36DBY7-F1
#
_entry.id   AF-A0AA36DBY7-F1
#
_cell.length_a   1.000
_cell.length_b   1.000
_cell.length_c   1.000
_cell.angle_alpha   90.00
_cell.angle_beta   90.00
_cell.angle_gamma   90.00
#
_symmetry.space_group_name_H-M   'P 1'
#
loop_
_entity.id
_entity.type
_entity.pdbx_description
1 polymer ?
#
loop_
_entity_poly.entity_id
_entity_poly.type
_entity_poly.pdbx_seq_one_letter_code
_entity_poly.pdbx_strand_id
1 'polypeptide(L)'
;MAATNLARRRQRPTSGNLRLRRLTQAYLAPSGYVNPSQASVLSKMDAIYDTVEYLILEQQSVTSGLFPRYSKDKDVGYVKDSIYCALACWASSIAYKRLDDDRGRETELRQTAVKTMRGILFSWMQQSEALNKFKSNNSPEHALHSRVDLQTGMTLATPNEKSYGHLQMDLVALWLLAVVQMIVGGEKVIYTHHEVQFVQNLVFYIERTYRTPDFGMWERGTRYNKGDPELHASSVGMVKAALEAVNGFNLFGSYGTSSSVIYVDIDGHNRNRTTFETILPRESASKTTDASLVMTIGWPAFATHDTALFSKSMEKIYKHLEGRFGVRRFLRDGYRTEIEDASRNHYHDHETSRFHNIESQFPMFICVMYITASIRGDTEVANRYWEKLQELLIDDMDVPGAKILPECYVVDELNYQQERRQPNSTDLYPQNPSEFGHHLWTNSLYIIALLLREGLVHAGDIDPMTRHLPASQRPKIFIKHSAFQVG
;
A
#
# COMPACT_ATOMS: atom_id res chain seq x y z
N MET A 1 32.94 5.09 43.90
CA MET A 1 31.74 5.91 44.17
C MET A 1 30.96 6.01 42.87
N ALA A 2 29.68 5.65 42.93
CA ALA A 2 28.83 5.32 41.79
C ALA A 2 28.47 6.55 40.93
N ALA A 3 28.57 6.40 39.61
CA ALA A 3 27.96 7.31 38.65
C ALA A 3 26.65 6.68 38.14
N THR A 4 25.54 7.31 38.51
CA THR A 4 24.16 6.94 38.22
C THR A 4 23.84 7.19 36.74
N ASN A 5 23.80 6.11 35.95
CA ASN A 5 23.19 6.11 34.61
C ASN A 5 21.66 6.07 34.74
N LEU A 6 21.00 7.20 34.54
CA LEU A 6 19.55 7.28 34.36
C LEU A 6 19.20 6.82 32.94
N ALA A 7 19.06 5.51 32.77
CA ALA A 7 18.38 4.94 31.61
C ALA A 7 16.91 5.38 31.65
N ARG A 8 16.51 6.32 30.79
CA ARG A 8 15.10 6.63 30.53
C ARG A 8 14.43 5.38 29.94
N ARG A 9 13.81 4.60 30.81
CA ARG A 9 12.94 3.48 30.48
C ARG A 9 11.71 4.07 29.76
N ARG A 10 11.71 4.06 28.42
CA ARG A 10 10.52 4.37 27.62
C ARG A 10 9.41 3.39 28.00
N GLN A 11 8.43 3.85 28.77
CA GLN A 11 7.16 3.13 28.92
C GLN A 11 6.51 3.13 27.54
N ARG A 12 6.28 1.94 26.97
CA ARG A 12 5.32 1.80 25.86
C ARG A 12 3.97 2.33 26.36
N PRO A 13 3.20 3.06 25.54
CA PRO A 13 1.89 3.53 25.97
C PRO A 13 1.04 2.32 26.34
N THR A 14 0.61 2.29 27.60
CA THR A 14 -0.45 1.40 28.07
C THR A 14 -1.66 1.63 27.18
N SER A 15 -2.26 0.53 26.69
CA SER A 15 -3.55 0.47 25.99
C SER A 15 -4.43 1.67 26.35
N GLY A 16 -4.64 2.57 25.38
CA GLY A 16 -5.47 3.76 25.56
C GLY A 16 -6.83 3.39 26.14
N ASN A 17 -7.24 4.13 27.17
CA ASN A 17 -8.47 3.88 27.93
C ASN A 17 -9.69 3.68 26.99
N LEU A 18 -10.24 2.45 26.99
CA LEU A 18 -11.44 1.99 26.28
C LEU A 18 -12.67 2.93 26.43
N ARG A 19 -12.66 3.78 27.45
CA ARG A 19 -13.70 4.77 27.75
C ARG A 19 -13.71 6.00 26.82
N LEU A 20 -12.56 6.36 26.22
CA LEU A 20 -12.43 7.54 25.35
C LEU A 20 -13.11 7.36 23.98
N ARG A 21 -13.07 6.15 23.41
CA ARG A 21 -13.69 5.84 22.10
C ARG A 21 -15.20 6.08 22.10
N ARG A 22 -15.89 5.77 23.21
CA ARG A 22 -17.34 5.99 23.38
C ARG A 22 -17.72 7.47 23.42
N LEU A 23 -16.87 8.32 24.01
CA LEU A 23 -17.13 9.77 24.10
C LEU A 23 -16.96 10.47 22.74
N THR A 24 -16.13 9.91 21.86
CA THR A 24 -15.89 10.45 20.51
C THR A 24 -16.88 9.97 19.45
N GLN A 25 -17.69 8.95 19.76
CA GLN A 25 -18.65 8.34 18.82
C GLN A 25 -19.69 9.34 18.29
N ALA A 26 -20.09 10.32 19.10
CA ALA A 26 -21.05 11.36 18.70
C ALA A 26 -20.52 12.33 17.63
N TYR A 27 -19.21 12.34 17.38
CA TYR A 27 -18.55 13.27 16.46
C TYR A 27 -18.10 12.64 15.13
N LEU A 28 -18.26 11.31 14.94
CA LEU A 28 -17.73 10.58 13.77
C LEU A 28 -18.83 9.84 12.98
N ALA A 29 -20.00 10.46 12.80
CA ALA A 29 -21.10 9.86 12.03
C ALA A 29 -20.83 9.93 10.50
N PRO A 30 -21.30 8.93 9.71
CA PRO A 30 -21.28 9.01 8.25
C PRO A 30 -22.04 10.24 7.75
N SER A 31 -21.42 11.00 6.85
CA SER A 31 -21.96 12.27 6.36
C SER A 31 -23.13 12.06 5.40
N GLY A 32 -24.19 12.87 5.53
CA GLY A 32 -25.30 12.95 4.58
C GLY A 32 -24.91 13.70 3.31
N TYR A 33 -25.38 13.24 2.15
CA TYR A 33 -25.04 13.81 0.84
C TYR A 33 -25.46 15.30 0.72
N VAL A 34 -24.52 16.20 0.41
CA VAL A 34 -24.77 17.62 0.11
C VAL A 34 -24.53 17.86 -1.38
N ASN A 35 -25.50 18.48 -2.06
CA ASN A 35 -25.41 18.81 -3.49
C ASN A 35 -24.26 19.81 -3.75
N PRO A 36 -23.31 19.52 -4.66
CA PRO A 36 -22.29 20.49 -5.02
C PRO A 36 -22.89 21.59 -5.89
N SER A 37 -22.65 22.85 -5.51
CA SER A 37 -22.71 23.97 -6.45
C SER A 37 -21.68 23.77 -7.57
N GLN A 38 -21.87 24.42 -8.73
CA GLN A 38 -20.94 24.35 -9.87
C GLN A 38 -19.61 25.05 -9.55
N ALA A 39 -18.77 24.40 -8.74
CA ALA A 39 -17.39 24.79 -8.49
C ALA A 39 -16.57 24.61 -9.78
N SER A 40 -15.69 25.58 -10.09
CA SER A 40 -14.76 25.47 -11.22
C SER A 40 -13.79 24.30 -11.02
N VAL A 41 -13.24 23.75 -12.10
CA VAL A 41 -12.27 22.65 -12.02
C VAL A 41 -11.07 23.02 -11.14
N LEU A 42 -10.59 24.28 -11.23
CA LEU A 42 -9.52 24.80 -10.38
C LEU A 42 -9.92 24.80 -8.89
N SER A 43 -11.12 25.27 -8.55
CA SER A 43 -11.57 25.29 -7.14
C SER A 43 -11.75 23.88 -6.55
N LYS A 44 -12.12 22.89 -7.37
CA LYS A 44 -12.14 21.48 -6.94
C LYS A 44 -10.74 20.96 -6.67
N MET A 45 -9.79 21.25 -7.56
CA MET A 45 -8.41 20.85 -7.38
C MET A 45 -7.78 21.50 -6.15
N ASP A 46 -8.05 22.79 -5.91
CA ASP A 46 -7.57 23.51 -4.74
C ASP A 46 -8.10 22.90 -3.44
N ALA A 47 -9.38 22.53 -3.39
CA ALA A 47 -9.93 21.83 -2.22
C ALA A 47 -9.24 20.47 -1.98
N ILE A 48 -8.94 19.71 -3.05
CA ILE A 48 -8.20 18.45 -2.94
C ILE A 48 -6.75 18.70 -2.50
N TYR A 49 -6.12 19.76 -3.00
CA TYR A 49 -4.78 20.14 -2.59
C TYR A 49 -4.73 20.45 -1.10
N ASP A 50 -5.67 21.21 -0.56
CA ASP A 50 -5.70 21.52 0.88
C ASP A 50 -5.83 20.22 1.72
N THR A 51 -6.60 19.24 1.25
CA THR A 51 -6.67 17.91 1.86
C THR A 51 -5.32 17.16 1.77
N VAL A 52 -4.65 17.19 0.61
CA VAL A 52 -3.35 16.55 0.38
C VAL A 52 -2.27 17.19 1.24
N GLU A 53 -2.26 18.51 1.35
CA GLU A 53 -1.33 19.27 2.16
C GLU A 53 -1.39 18.82 3.62
N TYR A 54 -2.59 18.86 4.19
CA TYR A 54 -2.82 18.49 5.59
C TYR A 54 -2.55 16.99 5.88
N LEU A 55 -3.15 16.08 5.09
CA LEU A 55 -3.09 14.65 5.37
C LEU A 55 -1.76 14.02 4.99
N ILE A 56 -1.07 14.57 3.98
CA ILE A 56 0.13 13.96 3.40
C ILE A 56 1.33 14.89 3.53
N LEU A 57 1.35 16.07 2.87
CA LEU A 57 2.58 16.87 2.74
C LEU A 57 3.19 17.25 4.10
N GLU A 58 2.37 17.68 5.05
CA GLU A 58 2.81 18.02 6.41
C GLU A 58 3.42 16.84 7.19
N GLN A 59 3.18 15.61 6.73
CA GLN A 59 3.65 14.39 7.39
C GLN A 59 4.96 13.87 6.80
N GLN A 60 5.48 14.48 5.72
CA GLN A 60 6.76 14.06 5.13
C GLN A 60 7.92 14.42 6.04
N SER A 61 8.86 13.49 6.24
CA SER A 61 10.15 13.84 6.84
C SER A 61 10.92 14.82 5.95
N VAL A 62 11.32 15.94 6.55
CA VAL A 62 12.12 16.97 5.87
C VAL A 62 13.52 16.46 5.49
N THR A 63 14.06 15.46 6.19
CA THR A 63 15.39 14.91 5.95
C THR A 63 15.32 13.69 5.04
N SER A 64 14.59 12.63 5.42
CA SER A 64 14.59 11.38 4.67
C SER A 64 13.62 11.40 3.48
N GLY A 65 12.59 12.25 3.50
CA GLY A 65 11.49 12.22 2.54
C GLY A 65 10.46 11.11 2.79
N LEU A 66 10.63 10.28 3.83
CA LEU A 66 9.72 9.18 4.15
C LEU A 66 8.48 9.67 4.91
N PHE A 67 7.46 8.82 4.95
CA PHE A 67 6.23 9.05 5.67
C PHE A 67 6.02 8.01 6.78
N PRO A 68 5.40 8.41 7.90
CA PRO A 68 4.91 7.46 8.89
C PRO A 68 3.68 6.70 8.39
N ARG A 69 3.23 5.70 9.16
CA ARG A 69 1.94 5.02 8.92
C ARG A 69 0.75 5.88 9.36
N TYR A 70 0.92 6.61 10.47
CA TYR A 70 -0.09 7.50 11.03
C TYR A 70 0.45 8.91 11.25
N SER A 71 -0.37 9.93 11.06
CA SER A 71 0.09 11.34 11.07
C SER A 71 0.72 11.81 12.40
N LYS A 72 0.41 11.17 13.55
CA LYS A 72 1.05 11.51 14.84
C LYS A 72 2.35 10.77 15.11
N ASP A 73 2.71 9.75 14.33
CA ASP A 73 4.00 9.05 14.47
C ASP A 73 5.11 9.91 13.85
N LYS A 74 6.12 10.24 14.67
CA LYS A 74 7.26 11.08 14.26
C LYS A 74 8.59 10.32 14.30
N ASP A 75 8.55 9.02 14.62
CA ASP A 75 9.73 8.18 14.85
C ASP A 75 9.97 7.18 13.71
N VAL A 76 8.93 6.58 13.15
CA VAL A 76 9.07 5.45 12.20
C VAL A 76 8.54 5.79 10.82
N GLY A 77 9.40 5.67 9.80
CA GLY A 77 9.04 5.70 8.39
C GLY A 77 8.63 4.32 7.90
N TYR A 78 7.45 4.19 7.32
CA TYR A 78 6.96 2.94 6.75
C TYR A 78 7.06 3.01 5.23
N VAL A 79 7.81 2.07 4.64
CA VAL A 79 8.13 2.12 3.20
C VAL A 79 6.87 1.98 2.35
N LYS A 80 5.94 1.10 2.74
CA LYS A 80 4.69 0.86 1.99
C LYS A 80 3.81 2.10 1.94
N ASP A 81 3.53 2.65 3.11
CA ASP A 81 2.77 3.88 3.29
C ASP A 81 3.43 5.04 2.53
N SER A 82 4.76 5.15 2.60
CA SER A 82 5.53 6.15 1.87
C SER A 82 5.35 6.04 0.35
N ILE A 83 5.32 4.83 -0.22
CA ILE A 83 5.08 4.64 -1.66
C ILE A 83 3.70 5.17 -2.05
N TYR A 84 2.65 4.85 -1.28
CA TYR A 84 1.30 5.32 -1.60
C TYR A 84 1.13 6.83 -1.41
N CYS A 85 1.77 7.43 -0.40
CA CYS A 85 1.84 8.88 -0.27
C CYS A 85 2.52 9.51 -1.49
N ALA A 86 3.64 8.94 -1.94
CA ALA A 86 4.31 9.41 -3.15
C ALA A 86 3.41 9.30 -4.39
N LEU A 87 2.67 8.20 -4.55
CA LEU A 87 1.71 8.04 -5.66
C LEU A 87 0.56 9.04 -5.60
N ALA A 88 0.05 9.36 -4.41
CA ALA A 88 -0.99 10.39 -4.25
C ALA A 88 -0.45 11.79 -4.60
N CYS A 89 0.73 12.17 -4.10
CA CYS A 89 1.36 13.44 -4.46
C CYS A 89 1.65 13.51 -5.97
N TRP A 90 2.15 12.41 -6.57
CA TRP A 90 2.40 12.35 -8.00
C TRP A 90 1.12 12.49 -8.83
N ALA A 91 0.04 11.78 -8.48
CA ALA A 91 -1.26 11.93 -9.15
C ALA A 91 -1.80 13.37 -9.04
N SER A 92 -1.72 13.99 -7.85
CA SER A 92 -2.10 15.39 -7.66
C SER A 92 -1.24 16.35 -8.48
N SER A 93 0.06 16.08 -8.64
CA SER A 93 0.93 16.91 -9.49
C SER A 93 0.51 16.85 -10.97
N ILE A 94 0.11 15.66 -11.46
CA ILE A 94 -0.38 15.50 -12.84
C ILE A 94 -1.68 16.29 -13.04
N ALA A 95 -2.57 16.30 -12.05
CA ALA A 95 -3.79 17.09 -12.10
C ALA A 95 -3.48 18.59 -12.26
N TYR A 96 -2.58 19.17 -11.45
CA TYR A 96 -2.17 20.58 -11.62
C TYR A 96 -1.49 20.84 -12.95
N LYS A 97 -0.60 19.95 -13.39
CA LYS A 97 0.08 20.06 -14.69
C LYS A 97 -0.92 20.14 -15.86
N ARG A 98 -2.06 19.45 -15.75
CA ARG A 98 -3.12 19.48 -16.76
C ARG A 98 -3.92 20.79 -16.76
N LEU A 99 -4.03 21.46 -15.61
CA LEU A 99 -4.79 22.69 -15.47
C LEU A 99 -4.05 23.93 -15.97
N ASP A 100 -2.72 23.83 -16.19
CA ASP A 100 -1.86 24.95 -16.63
C ASP A 100 -1.93 26.18 -15.71
N ASP A 101 -2.33 25.98 -14.45
CA ASP A 101 -2.35 26.97 -13.35
C ASP A 101 -1.91 26.27 -12.07
N ASP A 102 -0.59 26.24 -11.84
CA ASP A 102 -0.02 25.47 -10.73
C ASP A 102 0.46 26.32 -9.54
N ARG A 103 0.68 27.64 -9.68
CA ARG A 103 1.27 28.50 -8.63
C ARG A 103 2.48 27.88 -7.90
N GLY A 104 3.20 26.94 -8.54
CA GLY A 104 4.27 26.14 -7.94
C GLY A 104 3.86 24.82 -7.24
N ARG A 105 2.57 24.57 -7.01
CA ARG A 105 2.03 23.36 -6.35
C ARG A 105 2.32 22.08 -7.12
N GLU A 106 2.27 22.12 -8.46
CA GLU A 106 2.68 20.99 -9.31
C GLU A 106 4.08 20.53 -8.93
N THR A 107 5.01 21.47 -8.85
CA THR A 107 6.42 21.17 -8.63
C THR A 107 6.66 20.71 -7.20
N GLU A 108 6.00 21.31 -6.22
CA GLU A 108 6.05 20.84 -4.82
C GLU A 108 5.58 19.39 -4.68
N LEU A 109 4.38 19.08 -5.19
CA LEU A 109 3.80 17.73 -5.14
C LEU A 109 4.68 16.71 -5.87
N ARG A 110 5.15 17.08 -7.05
CA ARG A 110 6.03 16.25 -7.87
C ARG A 110 7.36 15.97 -7.17
N GLN A 111 8.00 17.01 -6.62
CA GLN A 111 9.26 16.86 -5.89
C GLN A 111 9.08 16.11 -4.57
N THR A 112 7.94 16.24 -3.91
CA THR A 112 7.59 15.43 -2.73
C THR A 112 7.57 13.94 -3.08
N ALA A 113 6.90 13.57 -4.17
CA ALA A 113 6.86 12.19 -4.65
C ALA A 113 8.27 11.67 -4.99
N VAL A 114 9.06 12.43 -5.77
CA VAL A 114 10.44 12.07 -6.13
C VAL A 114 11.32 11.90 -4.91
N LYS A 115 11.28 12.86 -3.96
CA LYS A 115 12.06 12.82 -2.72
C LYS A 115 11.75 11.57 -1.91
N THR A 116 10.48 11.19 -1.82
CA THR A 116 10.04 9.98 -1.09
C THR A 116 10.62 8.72 -1.70
N MET A 117 10.47 8.55 -3.02
CA MET A 117 10.99 7.37 -3.72
C MET A 117 12.50 7.26 -3.63
N ARG A 118 13.21 8.40 -3.69
CA ARG A 118 14.65 8.50 -3.47
C ARG A 118 15.05 8.22 -2.01
N GLY A 119 14.24 8.67 -1.05
CA GLY A 119 14.43 8.38 0.38
C GLY A 119 14.38 6.89 0.70
N ILE A 120 13.44 6.17 0.08
CA ILE A 120 13.36 4.70 0.18
C ILE A 120 14.61 4.06 -0.43
N LEU A 121 15.00 4.48 -1.64
CA LEU A 121 16.21 3.97 -2.30
C LEU A 121 17.45 4.18 -1.44
N PHE A 122 17.63 5.39 -0.90
CA PHE A 122 18.72 5.74 -0.01
C PHE A 122 18.73 4.86 1.25
N SER A 123 17.56 4.63 1.86
CA SER A 123 17.39 3.78 3.04
C SER A 123 17.80 2.33 2.77
N TRP A 124 17.49 1.78 1.58
CA TRP A 124 17.87 0.43 1.19
C TRP A 124 19.32 0.32 0.70
N MET A 125 19.87 1.34 0.05
CA MET A 125 21.29 1.35 -0.37
C MET A 125 22.24 1.25 0.83
N GLN A 126 21.86 1.84 1.96
CA GLN A 126 22.57 1.68 3.24
C GLN A 126 22.57 0.23 3.75
N GLN A 127 21.63 -0.61 3.28
CA GLN A 127 21.50 -2.03 3.64
C GLN A 127 22.11 -2.97 2.57
N SER A 128 22.95 -2.44 1.67
CA SER A 128 23.52 -3.19 0.55
C SER A 128 24.31 -4.44 0.96
N GLU A 129 24.95 -4.45 2.13
CA GLU A 129 25.63 -5.64 2.65
C GLU A 129 24.64 -6.77 2.98
N ALA A 130 23.51 -6.44 3.62
CA ALA A 130 22.45 -7.41 3.91
C ALA A 130 21.84 -7.93 2.60
N LEU A 131 21.57 -7.05 1.63
CA LEU A 131 21.10 -7.41 0.30
C LEU A 131 22.03 -8.40 -0.42
N ASN A 132 23.34 -8.21 -0.31
CA ASN A 132 24.32 -9.13 -0.90
C ASN A 132 24.34 -10.49 -0.20
N LYS A 133 24.23 -10.52 1.14
CA LYS A 133 24.11 -11.76 1.91
C LYS A 133 22.83 -12.52 1.56
N PHE A 134 21.72 -11.82 1.35
CA PHE A 134 20.44 -12.42 0.97
C PHE A 134 20.50 -13.25 -0.32
N LYS A 135 21.28 -12.82 -1.31
CA LYS A 135 21.44 -13.55 -2.58
C LYS A 135 22.00 -14.97 -2.40
N SER A 136 22.85 -15.14 -1.39
CA SER A 136 23.40 -16.46 -1.01
C SER A 136 22.51 -17.16 0.03
N ASN A 137 21.90 -16.38 0.92
CA ASN A 137 21.13 -16.83 2.08
C ASN A 137 19.76 -16.16 2.09
N ASN A 138 18.82 -16.73 1.33
CA ASN A 138 17.45 -16.24 1.18
C ASN A 138 16.67 -16.45 2.50
N SER A 139 16.81 -15.53 3.44
CA SER A 139 16.29 -15.65 4.81
C SER A 139 15.87 -14.30 5.39
N PRO A 140 14.93 -14.27 6.36
CA PRO A 140 14.48 -13.04 6.98
C PRO A 140 15.57 -12.16 7.62
N GLU A 141 16.66 -12.77 8.10
CA GLU A 141 17.75 -12.04 8.76
C GLU A 141 18.46 -11.06 7.82
N HIS A 142 18.44 -11.33 6.52
CA HIS A 142 19.11 -10.52 5.51
C HIS A 142 18.11 -9.75 4.63
N ALA A 143 16.84 -9.74 5.01
CA ALA A 143 15.80 -9.04 4.28
C ALA A 143 15.98 -7.52 4.38
N LEU A 144 15.60 -6.81 3.32
CA LEU A 144 15.50 -5.35 3.36
C LEU A 144 14.42 -4.93 4.35
N HIS A 145 14.71 -3.91 5.16
CA HIS A 145 13.77 -3.41 6.13
C HIS A 145 12.58 -2.73 5.46
N SER A 146 11.37 -3.09 5.91
CA SER A 146 10.09 -2.50 5.51
C SER A 146 9.68 -1.25 6.31
N ARG A 147 10.38 -0.99 7.42
CA ARG A 147 10.28 0.24 8.22
C ARG A 147 11.67 0.68 8.66
N VAL A 148 11.86 1.99 8.79
CA VAL A 148 13.15 2.61 9.11
C VAL A 148 12.91 3.81 10.04
N ASP A 149 13.99 4.37 10.59
CA ASP A 149 13.93 5.62 11.32
C ASP A 149 13.43 6.75 10.40
N LEU A 150 12.39 7.45 10.83
CA LEU A 150 11.69 8.43 9.98
C LEU A 150 12.61 9.58 9.56
N GLN A 151 13.52 10.02 10.44
CA GLN A 151 14.35 11.19 10.17
C GLN A 151 15.62 10.83 9.40
N THR A 152 16.25 9.71 9.74
CA THR A 152 17.56 9.35 9.17
C THR A 152 17.46 8.39 7.98
N GLY A 153 16.34 7.66 7.83
CA GLY A 153 16.21 6.58 6.86
C GLY A 153 17.07 5.35 7.20
N MET A 154 17.63 5.28 8.40
CA MET A 154 18.46 4.15 8.85
C MET A 154 17.61 3.03 9.44
N THR A 155 18.16 1.82 9.48
CA THR A 155 17.53 0.69 10.18
C THR A 155 17.28 1.03 11.66
N LEU A 156 16.09 0.71 12.17
CA LEU A 156 15.74 1.00 13.57
C LEU A 156 16.63 0.21 14.54
N ALA A 157 17.20 0.89 15.53
CA ALA A 157 18.07 0.26 16.53
C ALA A 157 17.31 -0.42 17.69
N THR A 158 16.01 -0.72 17.53
CA THR A 158 15.18 -1.23 18.63
C THR A 158 15.39 -2.73 18.88
N PRO A 159 15.31 -3.22 20.14
CA PRO A 159 15.58 -4.63 20.47
C PRO A 159 14.72 -5.64 19.70
N ASN A 160 13.49 -5.25 19.34
CA ASN A 160 12.54 -6.14 18.65
C ASN A 160 12.60 -5.99 17.12
N GLU A 161 13.46 -5.12 16.58
CA GLU A 161 13.52 -4.89 15.13
C GLU A 161 13.89 -6.15 14.36
N LYS A 162 14.85 -6.92 14.86
CA LYS A 162 15.25 -8.21 14.24
C LYS A 162 14.12 -9.24 14.16
N SER A 163 13.09 -9.11 14.99
CA SER A 163 11.92 -10.00 15.00
C SER A 163 10.74 -9.46 14.17
N TYR A 164 10.90 -8.31 13.53
CA TYR A 164 9.87 -7.73 12.68
C TYR A 164 9.77 -8.48 11.35
N GLY A 165 8.57 -8.53 10.78
CA GLY A 165 8.31 -9.18 9.50
C GLY A 165 8.82 -8.36 8.30
N HIS A 166 10.14 -8.13 8.21
CA HIS A 166 10.76 -7.32 7.17
C HIS A 166 10.80 -7.99 5.79
N LEU A 167 10.91 -9.32 5.74
CA LEU A 167 10.89 -10.06 4.48
C LEU A 167 9.51 -9.92 3.82
N GLN A 168 9.37 -8.92 2.95
CA GLN A 168 8.16 -8.56 2.22
C GLN A 168 8.53 -8.40 0.75
N MET A 169 8.32 -9.45 -0.04
CA MET A 169 8.69 -9.45 -1.46
C MET A 169 7.76 -8.55 -2.27
N ASP A 170 6.49 -8.47 -1.86
CA ASP A 170 5.48 -7.56 -2.39
C ASP A 170 5.92 -6.09 -2.30
N LEU A 171 6.55 -5.70 -1.18
CA LEU A 171 6.94 -4.32 -0.92
C LEU A 171 8.05 -3.83 -1.86
N VAL A 172 9.10 -4.65 -2.05
CA VAL A 172 10.20 -4.31 -2.98
C VAL A 172 9.68 -4.28 -4.41
N ALA A 173 8.80 -5.20 -4.77
CA ALA A 173 8.16 -5.23 -6.07
C ALA A 173 7.24 -4.02 -6.31
N LEU A 174 6.47 -3.60 -5.30
CA LEU A 174 5.64 -2.40 -5.36
C LEU A 174 6.49 -1.14 -5.61
N TRP A 175 7.64 -1.02 -4.94
CA TRP A 175 8.56 0.11 -5.18
C TRP A 175 9.11 0.10 -6.61
N LEU A 176 9.58 -1.06 -7.10
CA LEU A 176 10.07 -1.19 -8.49
C LEU A 176 8.98 -0.82 -9.50
N LEU A 177 7.76 -1.29 -9.27
CA LEU A 177 6.63 -0.99 -10.12
C LEU A 177 6.30 0.51 -10.12
N ALA A 178 6.23 1.13 -8.93
CA ALA A 178 5.96 2.55 -8.78
C ALA A 178 7.03 3.42 -9.46
N VAL A 179 8.32 3.07 -9.30
CA VAL A 179 9.43 3.79 -9.97
C VAL A 179 9.32 3.72 -11.49
N VAL A 180 9.01 2.55 -12.05
CA VAL A 180 8.81 2.42 -13.50
C VAL A 180 7.64 3.28 -13.97
N GLN A 181 6.49 3.23 -13.28
CA GLN A 181 5.31 4.04 -13.65
C GLN A 181 5.63 5.55 -13.59
N MET A 182 6.30 6.01 -12.52
CA MET A 182 6.69 7.41 -12.36
C MET A 182 7.68 7.87 -13.44
N ILE A 183 8.69 7.07 -13.78
CA ILE A 183 9.67 7.42 -14.83
C ILE A 183 9.00 7.49 -16.20
N VAL A 184 8.07 6.59 -16.49
CA VAL A 184 7.27 6.64 -17.74
C VAL A 184 6.37 7.87 -17.74
N GLY A 185 5.84 8.28 -16.59
CA GLY A 185 5.15 9.55 -16.39
C GLY A 185 5.99 10.81 -16.53
N GLY A 186 7.31 10.67 -16.73
CA GLY A 186 8.25 11.76 -16.94
C GLY A 186 9.06 12.15 -15.70
N GLU A 187 8.93 11.44 -14.60
CA GLU A 187 9.68 11.72 -13.38
C GLU A 187 11.11 11.20 -13.41
N LYS A 188 12.01 11.95 -12.78
CA LYS A 188 13.40 11.53 -12.61
C LYS A 188 13.59 11.05 -11.17
N VAL A 189 13.62 9.74 -10.97
CA VAL A 189 13.82 9.13 -9.65
C VAL A 189 15.24 8.62 -9.48
N ILE A 190 15.86 8.07 -10.53
CA ILE A 190 17.21 7.48 -10.52
C ILE A 190 18.21 8.43 -11.18
N TYR A 191 19.31 8.75 -10.51
CA TYR A 191 20.27 9.81 -10.88
C TYR A 191 21.68 9.30 -11.17
N THR A 192 22.10 8.16 -10.61
CA THR A 192 23.47 7.66 -10.78
C THR A 192 23.51 6.21 -11.23
N HIS A 193 24.61 5.79 -11.87
CA HIS A 193 24.81 4.39 -12.25
C HIS A 193 24.89 3.44 -11.05
N HIS A 194 25.34 3.92 -9.88
CA HIS A 194 25.31 3.11 -8.66
C HIS A 194 23.87 2.83 -8.21
N GLU A 195 22.97 3.81 -8.35
CA GLU A 195 21.55 3.61 -8.11
C GLU A 195 20.96 2.61 -9.13
N VAL A 196 21.32 2.70 -10.42
CA VAL A 196 20.91 1.70 -11.44
C VAL A 196 21.36 0.29 -11.06
N GLN A 197 22.64 0.12 -10.69
CA GLN A 197 23.19 -1.18 -10.26
C GLN A 197 22.49 -1.71 -9.00
N PHE A 198 22.13 -0.81 -8.08
CA PHE A 198 21.36 -1.20 -6.90
C PHE A 198 19.95 -1.68 -7.27
N VAL A 199 19.26 -0.99 -8.18
CA VAL A 199 17.95 -1.43 -8.69
C VAL A 199 18.06 -2.79 -9.39
N GLN A 200 19.12 -3.04 -10.17
CA GLN A 200 19.39 -4.37 -10.73
C GLN A 200 19.58 -5.43 -9.63
N ASN A 201 20.20 -5.08 -8.50
CA ASN A 201 20.30 -5.98 -7.35
C ASN A 201 18.95 -6.26 -6.68
N LEU A 202 18.02 -5.29 -6.66
CA LEU A 202 16.66 -5.51 -6.19
C LEU A 202 15.90 -6.50 -7.06
N VAL A 203 16.14 -6.51 -8.39
CA VAL A 203 15.57 -7.52 -9.29
C VAL A 203 16.06 -8.92 -8.89
N PHE A 204 17.36 -9.10 -8.67
CA PHE A 204 17.90 -10.39 -8.21
C PHE A 204 17.39 -10.81 -6.84
N TYR A 205 17.10 -9.84 -5.96
CA TYR A 205 16.48 -10.10 -4.67
C TYR A 205 15.07 -10.71 -4.83
N ILE A 206 14.25 -10.17 -5.74
CA ILE A 206 12.86 -10.62 -5.90
C ILE A 206 12.63 -11.76 -6.91
N GLU A 207 13.57 -12.04 -7.81
CA GLU A 207 13.37 -12.99 -8.91
C GLU A 207 12.93 -14.41 -8.45
N ARG A 208 13.32 -14.82 -7.23
CA ARG A 208 13.07 -16.17 -6.69
C ARG A 208 11.80 -16.29 -5.84
N THR A 209 10.93 -15.28 -5.85
CA THR A 209 9.76 -15.21 -4.95
C THR A 209 8.83 -16.41 -5.06
N TYR A 210 8.69 -17.04 -6.23
CA TYR A 210 7.95 -18.30 -6.43
C TYR A 210 8.31 -19.44 -5.47
N ARG A 211 9.47 -19.36 -4.79
CA ARG A 211 9.93 -20.32 -3.78
C ARG A 211 10.50 -19.65 -2.53
N THR A 212 10.21 -18.36 -2.32
CA THR A 212 10.63 -17.62 -1.12
C THR A 212 9.40 -17.35 -0.25
N PRO A 213 9.19 -18.11 0.83
CA PRO A 213 8.22 -17.74 1.84
C PRO A 213 8.55 -16.38 2.45
N ASP A 214 7.56 -15.51 2.59
CA ASP A 214 7.71 -14.16 3.14
C ASP A 214 6.65 -13.87 4.21
N PHE A 215 6.66 -12.66 4.78
CA PHE A 215 5.67 -12.23 5.77
C PHE A 215 4.39 -11.64 5.14
N GLY A 216 4.37 -11.52 3.82
CA GLY A 216 3.33 -10.91 3.01
C GLY A 216 3.01 -9.46 3.38
N MET A 217 1.94 -8.96 2.77
CA MET A 217 1.54 -7.56 2.89
C MET A 217 1.27 -7.09 4.32
N TRP A 218 0.83 -8.02 5.18
CA TRP A 218 0.45 -7.78 6.58
C TRP A 218 1.55 -8.03 7.59
N GLU A 219 2.78 -8.35 7.15
CA GLU A 219 3.97 -8.42 8.02
C GLU A 219 3.86 -9.53 9.08
N ARG A 220 3.02 -10.54 8.81
CA ARG A 220 2.61 -11.60 9.76
C ARG A 220 2.93 -13.02 9.31
N GLY A 221 3.23 -13.21 8.03
CA GLY A 221 3.46 -14.53 7.44
C GLY A 221 2.17 -15.33 7.44
N THR A 222 2.14 -16.49 8.09
CA THR A 222 0.93 -17.31 8.21
C THR A 222 -0.24 -16.57 8.87
N ARG A 223 -1.48 -17.02 8.62
CA ARG A 223 -2.67 -16.49 9.33
C ARG A 223 -2.58 -16.59 10.85
N TYR A 224 -1.70 -17.46 11.37
CA TYR A 224 -1.55 -17.71 12.80
C TYR A 224 -0.66 -16.68 13.48
N ASN A 225 0.07 -15.85 12.71
CA ASN A 225 0.97 -14.80 13.22
C ASN A 225 1.91 -15.32 14.33
N LYS A 226 2.70 -16.35 14.01
CA LYS A 226 3.68 -16.97 14.93
C LYS A 226 5.14 -16.66 14.58
N GLY A 227 5.37 -15.78 13.61
CA GLY A 227 6.72 -15.50 13.09
C GLY A 227 7.14 -16.42 11.94
N ASP A 228 6.25 -17.30 11.46
CA ASP A 228 6.53 -18.18 10.33
C ASP A 228 6.15 -17.53 9.00
N PRO A 229 7.08 -17.39 8.04
CA PRO A 229 6.77 -16.97 6.68
C PRO A 229 6.01 -18.06 5.90
N GLU A 230 5.24 -17.67 4.89
CA GLU A 230 4.60 -18.61 3.96
C GLU A 230 4.67 -18.07 2.53
N LEU A 231 4.27 -18.86 1.53
CA LEU A 231 4.22 -18.39 0.15
C LEU A 231 2.86 -17.75 -0.14
N HIS A 232 2.88 -16.47 -0.52
CA HIS A 232 1.69 -15.63 -0.74
C HIS A 232 1.49 -15.35 -2.23
N ALA A 233 0.29 -15.63 -2.75
CA ALA A 233 -0.06 -15.29 -4.12
C ALA A 233 0.01 -13.78 -4.36
N SER A 234 -0.38 -12.97 -3.38
CA SER A 234 -0.21 -11.52 -3.43
C SER A 234 1.26 -11.09 -3.65
N SER A 235 2.21 -11.63 -2.88
CA SER A 235 3.64 -11.35 -3.09
C SER A 235 4.15 -11.82 -4.44
N VAL A 236 3.87 -13.07 -4.82
CA VAL A 236 4.34 -13.63 -6.10
C VAL A 236 3.77 -12.85 -7.29
N GLY A 237 2.48 -12.48 -7.24
CA GLY A 237 1.82 -11.73 -8.29
C GLY A 237 2.37 -10.31 -8.43
N MET A 238 2.60 -9.60 -7.31
CA MET A 238 3.23 -8.27 -7.32
C MET A 238 4.65 -8.32 -7.90
N VAL A 239 5.43 -9.35 -7.54
CA VAL A 239 6.76 -9.59 -8.10
C VAL A 239 6.70 -9.88 -9.60
N LYS A 240 5.82 -10.79 -10.03
CA LYS A 240 5.60 -11.06 -11.47
C LYS A 240 5.31 -9.76 -12.22
N ALA A 241 4.43 -8.93 -11.67
CA ALA A 241 4.06 -7.64 -12.21
C ALA A 241 5.25 -6.66 -12.32
N ALA A 242 6.07 -6.55 -11.28
CA ALA A 242 7.26 -5.70 -11.26
C ALA A 242 8.33 -6.16 -12.23
N LEU A 243 8.59 -7.49 -12.31
CA LEU A 243 9.53 -8.09 -13.25
C LEU A 243 9.14 -7.81 -14.71
N GLU A 244 7.85 -7.88 -15.03
CA GLU A 244 7.34 -7.49 -16.36
C GLU A 244 7.52 -6.01 -16.66
N ALA A 245 7.33 -5.16 -15.65
CA ALA A 245 7.45 -3.71 -15.80
C ALA A 245 8.89 -3.30 -16.07
N VAL A 246 9.83 -3.80 -15.24
CA VAL A 246 11.23 -3.35 -15.22
C VAL A 246 12.13 -4.03 -16.28
N ASN A 247 11.74 -5.18 -16.83
CA ASN A 247 12.59 -5.86 -17.81
C ASN A 247 12.79 -5.03 -19.09
N GLY A 248 14.05 -4.81 -19.47
CA GLY A 248 14.42 -3.99 -20.61
C GLY A 248 14.13 -2.49 -20.41
N PHE A 249 13.80 -2.06 -19.19
CA PHE A 249 13.45 -0.68 -18.91
C PHE A 249 14.69 0.17 -18.62
N ASN A 250 14.75 1.37 -19.22
CA ASN A 250 15.82 2.31 -18.95
C ASN A 250 15.47 3.23 -17.76
N LEU A 251 16.22 3.12 -16.66
CA LEU A 251 15.95 3.87 -15.43
C LEU A 251 16.23 5.38 -15.53
N PHE A 252 16.96 5.84 -16.54
CA PHE A 252 17.12 7.27 -16.83
C PHE A 252 16.07 7.79 -17.82
N GLY A 253 15.06 6.99 -18.14
CA GLY A 253 14.03 7.35 -19.10
C GLY A 253 14.62 7.52 -20.51
N SER A 254 14.12 8.51 -21.24
CA SER A 254 14.59 8.85 -22.60
C SER A 254 16.04 9.34 -22.67
N TYR A 255 16.66 9.67 -21.53
CA TYR A 255 18.04 10.18 -21.46
C TYR A 255 19.08 9.08 -21.20
N GLY A 256 18.63 7.83 -21.01
CA GLY A 256 19.52 6.74 -20.66
C GLY A 256 20.27 6.12 -21.84
N THR A 257 21.23 5.27 -21.49
CA THR A 257 21.99 4.45 -22.45
C THR A 257 21.75 2.97 -22.18
N SER A 258 22.33 2.06 -22.96
CA SER A 258 22.26 0.62 -22.71
C SER A 258 22.76 0.23 -21.31
N SER A 259 23.66 1.02 -20.71
CA SER A 259 24.20 0.79 -19.37
C SER A 259 23.22 1.10 -18.21
N SER A 260 22.11 1.79 -18.49
CA SER A 260 21.05 2.10 -17.52
C SER A 260 19.79 1.26 -17.71
N VAL A 261 19.87 0.21 -18.54
CA VAL A 261 18.79 -0.75 -18.78
C VAL A 261 18.84 -1.87 -17.75
N ILE A 262 17.69 -2.19 -17.16
CA ILE A 262 17.53 -3.31 -16.23
C ILE A 262 17.10 -4.57 -16.99
N TYR A 263 17.71 -5.69 -16.64
CA TYR A 263 17.39 -6.99 -17.24
C TYR A 263 16.85 -7.96 -16.19
N VAL A 264 15.88 -8.76 -16.60
CA VAL A 264 15.24 -9.79 -15.78
C VAL A 264 15.49 -11.16 -16.39
N ASP A 265 15.77 -12.15 -15.55
CA ASP A 265 15.78 -13.55 -15.97
C ASP A 265 14.36 -13.99 -16.38
N ILE A 266 14.21 -14.38 -17.65
CA ILE A 266 12.95 -14.83 -18.24
C ILE A 266 12.44 -16.09 -17.53
N ASP A 267 13.33 -16.99 -17.11
CA ASP A 267 12.94 -18.19 -16.38
C ASP A 267 12.44 -17.85 -14.98
N GLY A 268 13.09 -16.91 -14.30
CA GLY A 268 12.62 -16.34 -13.03
C GLY A 268 11.22 -15.77 -13.16
N HIS A 269 10.98 -14.92 -14.17
CA HIS A 269 9.64 -14.37 -14.45
C HIS A 269 8.60 -15.47 -14.72
N ASN A 270 8.89 -16.43 -15.60
CA ASN A 270 7.98 -17.51 -15.97
C ASN A 270 7.61 -18.38 -14.76
N ARG A 271 8.57 -18.72 -13.89
CA ARG A 271 8.30 -19.47 -12.65
C ARG A 271 7.38 -18.71 -11.71
N ASN A 272 7.60 -17.40 -11.52
CA ASN A 272 6.67 -16.57 -10.74
C ASN A 272 5.27 -16.54 -11.35
N ARG A 273 5.17 -16.40 -12.68
CA ARG A 273 3.88 -16.43 -13.38
C ARG A 273 3.15 -17.74 -13.17
N THR A 274 3.79 -18.88 -13.45
CA THR A 274 3.16 -20.20 -13.29
C THR A 274 2.75 -20.46 -11.84
N THR A 275 3.61 -20.14 -10.87
CA THR A 275 3.27 -20.30 -9.46
C THR A 275 2.10 -19.43 -9.04
N PHE A 276 2.08 -18.15 -9.45
CA PHE A 276 0.98 -17.23 -9.15
C PHE A 276 -0.36 -17.74 -9.71
N GLU A 277 -0.40 -18.06 -11.01
CA GLU A 277 -1.61 -18.57 -11.68
C GLU A 277 -2.09 -19.90 -11.08
N THR A 278 -1.17 -20.73 -10.58
CA THR A 278 -1.49 -22.00 -9.91
C THR A 278 -2.07 -21.80 -8.50
N ILE A 279 -1.61 -20.80 -7.74
CA ILE A 279 -2.11 -20.56 -6.39
C ILE A 279 -3.51 -19.92 -6.44
N LEU A 280 -3.79 -19.06 -7.42
CA LEU A 280 -5.10 -18.42 -7.56
C LEU A 280 -6.24 -19.45 -7.71
N PRO A 281 -7.43 -19.20 -7.12
CA PRO A 281 -7.85 -17.98 -6.42
C PRO A 281 -7.56 -18.03 -4.90
N ARG A 282 -6.62 -18.86 -4.44
CA ARG A 282 -6.20 -18.89 -3.03
C ARG A 282 -5.13 -17.82 -2.78
N GLU A 283 -4.97 -17.41 -1.52
CA GLU A 283 -3.84 -16.56 -1.14
C GLU A 283 -2.61 -17.39 -0.77
N SER A 284 -2.73 -18.32 0.17
CA SER A 284 -1.56 -19.06 0.68
C SER A 284 -1.96 -20.42 1.24
N ALA A 285 -1.00 -21.15 1.80
CA ALA A 285 -1.26 -22.42 2.49
C ALA A 285 -2.29 -22.26 3.61
N SER A 286 -2.15 -21.21 4.43
CA SER A 286 -3.00 -20.99 5.59
C SER A 286 -4.20 -20.07 5.32
N LYS A 287 -4.16 -19.22 4.29
CA LYS A 287 -5.23 -18.27 3.93
C LYS A 287 -5.98 -18.72 2.68
N THR A 288 -7.28 -18.98 2.83
CA THR A 288 -8.12 -19.38 1.69
C THR A 288 -8.32 -18.25 0.68
N THR A 289 -8.33 -16.99 1.14
CA THR A 289 -8.39 -15.76 0.35
C THR A 289 -7.87 -14.61 1.21
N ASP A 290 -7.46 -13.51 0.59
CA ASP A 290 -6.95 -12.30 1.26
C ASP A 290 -7.24 -11.06 0.41
N ALA A 291 -7.46 -9.91 1.04
CA ALA A 291 -7.77 -8.65 0.37
C ALA A 291 -6.55 -8.05 -0.36
N SER A 292 -5.33 -8.42 0.01
CA SER A 292 -4.10 -8.07 -0.73
C SER A 292 -4.13 -8.53 -2.20
N LEU A 293 -4.89 -9.59 -2.51
CA LEU A 293 -5.13 -10.03 -3.88
C LEU A 293 -5.79 -8.95 -4.74
N VAL A 294 -6.62 -8.06 -4.18
CA VAL A 294 -7.28 -6.96 -4.92
C VAL A 294 -6.24 -6.05 -5.57
N MET A 295 -5.19 -5.68 -4.82
CA MET A 295 -4.09 -4.86 -5.34
C MET A 295 -3.14 -5.62 -6.27
N THR A 296 -3.19 -6.95 -6.21
CA THR A 296 -2.35 -7.84 -7.01
C THR A 296 -2.95 -8.13 -8.39
N ILE A 297 -4.25 -8.44 -8.45
CA ILE A 297 -4.96 -8.70 -9.71
C ILE A 297 -5.53 -7.41 -10.34
N GLY A 298 -5.74 -6.38 -9.53
CA GLY A 298 -6.15 -5.03 -9.92
C GLY A 298 -5.02 -4.01 -9.80
N TRP A 299 -5.37 -2.74 -9.69
CA TRP A 299 -4.39 -1.66 -9.55
C TRP A 299 -3.66 -1.77 -8.18
N PRO A 300 -2.33 -1.56 -8.13
CA PRO A 300 -1.45 -1.12 -9.21
C PRO A 300 -0.87 -2.27 -10.06
N ALA A 301 -1.03 -3.52 -9.64
CA ALA A 301 -0.22 -4.61 -10.16
C ALA A 301 -0.73 -5.27 -11.44
N PHE A 302 -2.04 -5.44 -11.64
CA PHE A 302 -2.63 -6.13 -12.80
C PHE A 302 -1.86 -7.43 -13.16
N ALA A 303 -1.57 -8.26 -12.17
CA ALA A 303 -0.66 -9.39 -12.30
C ALA A 303 -1.21 -10.53 -13.18
N THR A 304 -2.53 -10.60 -13.36
CA THR A 304 -3.18 -11.55 -14.28
C THR A 304 -4.01 -10.81 -15.33
N HIS A 305 -3.94 -11.31 -16.57
CA HIS A 305 -4.81 -10.90 -17.67
C HIS A 305 -5.80 -12.00 -18.06
N ASP A 306 -5.75 -13.15 -17.38
CA ASP A 306 -6.75 -14.20 -17.50
C ASP A 306 -8.04 -13.74 -16.80
N THR A 307 -9.09 -13.53 -17.60
CA THR A 307 -10.38 -13.02 -17.13
C THR A 307 -11.09 -14.02 -16.21
N ALA A 308 -10.91 -15.33 -16.40
CA ALA A 308 -11.50 -16.34 -15.54
C ALA A 308 -10.81 -16.37 -14.17
N LEU A 309 -9.48 -16.30 -14.13
CA LEU A 309 -8.73 -16.20 -12.87
C LEU A 309 -9.05 -14.89 -12.12
N PHE A 310 -9.12 -13.78 -12.84
CA PHE A 310 -9.51 -12.48 -12.28
C PHE A 310 -10.90 -12.56 -11.63
N SER A 311 -11.92 -12.95 -12.40
CA SER A 311 -13.31 -13.02 -11.94
C SER A 311 -13.48 -13.99 -10.77
N LYS A 312 -12.88 -15.19 -10.85
CA LYS A 312 -12.94 -16.19 -9.77
C LYS A 312 -12.28 -15.70 -8.48
N SER A 313 -11.19 -14.94 -8.59
CA SER A 313 -10.50 -14.38 -7.42
C SER A 313 -11.30 -13.24 -6.80
N MET A 314 -11.83 -12.32 -7.62
CA MET A 314 -12.70 -11.24 -7.16
C MET A 314 -13.99 -11.77 -6.53
N GLU A 315 -14.65 -12.77 -7.13
CA GLU A 315 -15.86 -13.40 -6.58
C GLU A 315 -15.59 -14.02 -5.20
N LYS A 316 -14.43 -14.68 -5.03
CA LYS A 316 -14.04 -15.26 -3.75
C LYS A 316 -13.82 -14.20 -2.67
N ILE A 317 -13.19 -13.07 -3.03
CA ILE A 317 -12.98 -11.93 -2.12
C ILE A 317 -14.33 -11.31 -1.74
N TYR A 318 -15.19 -11.03 -2.73
CA TYR A 318 -16.56 -10.53 -2.53
C TYR A 318 -17.33 -11.43 -1.56
N LYS A 319 -17.36 -12.74 -1.84
CA LYS A 319 -18.17 -13.70 -1.09
C LYS A 319 -17.73 -13.87 0.37
N HIS A 320 -16.43 -13.78 0.64
CA HIS A 320 -15.89 -14.15 1.95
C HIS A 320 -15.37 -12.98 2.78
N LEU A 321 -14.92 -11.90 2.15
CA LEU A 321 -14.23 -10.81 2.82
C LEU A 321 -14.98 -9.49 2.76
N GLU A 322 -15.75 -9.23 1.71
CA GLU A 322 -16.53 -7.99 1.61
C GLU A 322 -17.63 -7.96 2.68
N GLY A 323 -17.73 -6.83 3.37
CA GLY A 323 -18.79 -6.53 4.31
C GLY A 323 -19.42 -5.16 4.01
N ARG A 324 -20.27 -4.69 4.92
CA ARG A 324 -20.98 -3.42 4.79
C ARG A 324 -20.01 -2.22 4.77
N PHE A 325 -18.95 -2.28 5.57
CA PHE A 325 -18.03 -1.16 5.84
C PHE A 325 -16.66 -1.26 5.13
N GLY A 326 -16.48 -2.24 4.25
CA GLY A 326 -15.23 -2.45 3.53
C GLY A 326 -14.92 -3.93 3.33
N VAL A 327 -13.63 -4.26 3.22
CA VAL A 327 -13.18 -5.64 3.00
C VAL A 327 -12.29 -6.08 4.17
N ARG A 328 -12.54 -7.26 4.73
CA ARG A 328 -11.67 -7.87 5.76
C ARG A 328 -10.33 -8.26 5.13
N ARG A 329 -9.20 -8.10 5.83
CA ARG A 329 -7.89 -8.47 5.27
C ARG A 329 -7.83 -9.96 4.93
N PHE A 330 -8.19 -10.83 5.88
CA PHE A 330 -8.42 -12.25 5.67
C PHE A 330 -9.30 -12.79 6.81
N LEU A 331 -9.83 -14.01 6.63
CA LEU A 331 -10.68 -14.63 7.66
C LEU A 331 -9.90 -14.91 8.94
N ARG A 332 -10.52 -14.67 10.10
CA ARG A 332 -9.95 -14.87 11.43
C ARG A 332 -8.74 -13.99 11.74
N ASP A 333 -8.69 -12.83 11.11
CA ASP A 333 -7.70 -11.82 11.40
C ASP A 333 -8.10 -11.02 12.65
N GLY A 334 -7.18 -10.95 13.62
CA GLY A 334 -7.41 -10.25 14.88
C GLY A 334 -7.05 -8.78 14.84
N TYR A 335 -6.37 -8.30 13.79
CA TYR A 335 -5.87 -6.93 13.76
C TYR A 335 -6.99 -5.90 13.92
N ARG A 336 -6.82 -5.02 14.92
CA ARG A 336 -7.80 -3.98 15.29
C ARG A 336 -9.14 -4.52 15.80
N THR A 337 -9.23 -5.81 16.13
CA THR A 337 -10.41 -6.33 16.85
C THR A 337 -10.29 -6.00 18.33
N GLU A 338 -11.41 -5.72 19.01
CA GLU A 338 -11.42 -5.29 20.42
C GLU A 338 -10.82 -6.32 21.39
N ILE A 339 -10.79 -7.60 21.00
CA ILE A 339 -10.24 -8.68 21.82
C ILE A 339 -8.80 -9.05 21.48
N GLU A 340 -8.16 -8.36 20.53
CA GLU A 340 -6.75 -8.57 20.20
C GLU A 340 -5.85 -7.95 21.26
N ASP A 341 -4.88 -8.72 21.73
CA ASP A 341 -3.81 -8.18 22.56
C ASP A 341 -2.71 -7.57 21.69
N ALA A 342 -2.84 -6.27 21.43
CA ALA A 342 -1.90 -5.50 20.61
C ALA A 342 -0.52 -5.29 21.28
N SER A 343 -0.32 -5.72 22.53
CA SER A 343 0.98 -5.60 23.22
C SER A 343 2.00 -6.66 22.77
N ARG A 344 1.51 -7.76 22.15
CA ARG A 344 2.31 -8.89 21.67
C ARG A 344 2.49 -8.83 20.16
N ASN A 345 3.66 -9.27 19.69
CA ASN A 345 3.93 -9.42 18.26
C ASN A 345 3.25 -10.66 17.66
N HIS A 346 3.09 -11.73 18.46
CA HIS A 346 2.61 -13.03 18.00
C HIS A 346 1.43 -13.53 18.81
N TYR A 347 0.57 -14.28 18.13
CA TYR A 347 -0.61 -14.88 18.73
C TYR A 347 -0.27 -16.19 19.47
N HIS A 348 -1.08 -16.51 20.46
CA HIS A 348 -1.09 -17.82 21.11
C HIS A 348 -1.77 -18.86 20.24
N ASP A 349 -1.53 -20.13 20.57
CA ASP A 349 -2.27 -21.25 19.99
C ASP A 349 -3.78 -21.03 20.14
N HIS A 350 -4.52 -21.30 19.06
CA HIS A 350 -5.99 -21.14 18.98
C HIS A 350 -6.53 -19.70 19.09
N GLU A 351 -5.69 -18.68 19.28
CA GLU A 351 -6.17 -17.30 19.42
C GLU A 351 -6.96 -16.82 18.20
N THR A 352 -6.52 -17.20 16.99
CA THR A 352 -7.20 -16.82 15.73
C THR A 352 -8.68 -17.24 15.65
N SER A 353 -9.08 -18.36 16.26
CA SER A 353 -10.51 -18.75 16.23
C SER A 353 -11.40 -17.79 17.00
N ARG A 354 -10.85 -16.99 17.92
CA ARG A 354 -11.60 -15.98 18.67
C ARG A 354 -11.99 -14.80 17.77
N PHE A 355 -11.22 -14.50 16.73
CA PHE A 355 -11.49 -13.36 15.83
C PHE A 355 -12.51 -13.67 14.74
N HIS A 356 -12.95 -14.92 14.63
CA HIS A 356 -13.93 -15.31 13.63
C HIS A 356 -15.22 -14.50 13.76
N ASN A 357 -15.68 -13.95 12.63
CA ASN A 357 -16.90 -13.14 12.47
C ASN A 357 -16.88 -11.76 13.13
N ILE A 358 -15.75 -11.33 13.69
CA ILE A 358 -15.59 -9.99 14.28
C ILE A 358 -14.40 -9.25 13.67
N GLU A 359 -13.89 -9.72 12.53
CA GLU A 359 -12.75 -9.13 11.86
C GLU A 359 -13.09 -7.71 11.37
N SER A 360 -12.16 -6.78 11.57
CA SER A 360 -12.30 -5.39 11.12
C SER A 360 -12.41 -5.30 9.61
N GLN A 361 -13.15 -4.29 9.13
CA GLN A 361 -13.39 -4.06 7.71
C GLN A 361 -12.63 -2.83 7.23
N PHE A 362 -11.87 -2.97 6.15
CA PHE A 362 -10.95 -1.94 5.68
C PHE A 362 -11.54 -1.27 4.42
N PRO A 363 -11.92 0.01 4.48
CA PRO A 363 -12.58 0.68 3.37
C PRO A 363 -11.60 1.01 2.23
N MET A 364 -10.29 1.05 2.49
CA MET A 364 -9.27 1.28 1.46
C MET A 364 -9.37 0.32 0.25
N PHE A 365 -9.84 -0.91 0.45
CA PHE A 365 -10.01 -1.86 -0.64
C PHE A 365 -11.16 -1.49 -1.57
N ILE A 366 -12.17 -0.76 -1.07
CA ILE A 366 -13.22 -0.19 -1.91
C ILE A 366 -12.62 0.87 -2.84
N CYS A 367 -11.67 1.69 -2.37
CA CYS A 367 -10.92 2.60 -3.25
C CYS A 367 -10.14 1.84 -4.32
N VAL A 368 -9.43 0.76 -3.95
CA VAL A 368 -8.66 -0.03 -4.93
C VAL A 368 -9.59 -0.69 -5.96
N MET A 369 -10.73 -1.23 -5.53
CA MET A 369 -11.73 -1.81 -6.44
C MET A 369 -12.31 -0.76 -7.39
N TYR A 370 -12.62 0.45 -6.88
CA TYR A 370 -13.03 1.59 -7.69
C TYR A 370 -11.97 2.00 -8.72
N ILE A 371 -10.71 2.18 -8.29
CA ILE A 371 -9.59 2.55 -9.18
C ILE A 371 -9.40 1.47 -10.25
N THR A 372 -9.44 0.20 -9.86
CA THR A 372 -9.30 -0.94 -10.77
C THR A 372 -10.40 -0.96 -11.83
N ALA A 373 -11.66 -0.79 -11.42
CA ALA A 373 -12.80 -0.76 -12.33
C ALA A 373 -12.72 0.44 -13.29
N SER A 374 -12.37 1.62 -12.77
CA SER A 374 -12.17 2.84 -13.56
C SER A 374 -11.09 2.67 -14.63
N ILE A 375 -9.93 2.08 -14.29
CA ILE A 375 -8.84 1.83 -15.26
C ILE A 375 -9.25 0.77 -16.29
N ARG A 376 -10.03 -0.24 -15.90
CA ARG A 376 -10.53 -1.27 -16.82
C ARG A 376 -11.69 -0.80 -17.70
N GLY A 377 -12.21 0.41 -17.48
CA GLY A 377 -13.37 0.94 -18.19
C GLY A 377 -14.71 0.32 -17.77
N ASP A 378 -14.77 -0.36 -16.62
CA ASP A 378 -16.00 -0.92 -16.07
C ASP A 378 -16.76 0.14 -15.26
N THR A 379 -17.48 1.01 -15.99
CA THR A 379 -18.16 2.17 -15.42
C THR A 379 -19.25 1.79 -14.42
N GLU A 380 -19.95 0.66 -14.62
CA GLU A 380 -21.01 0.22 -13.71
C GLU A 380 -20.42 -0.21 -12.36
N VAL A 381 -19.38 -1.04 -12.39
CA VAL A 381 -18.69 -1.49 -11.17
C VAL A 381 -17.99 -0.31 -10.48
N ALA A 382 -17.38 0.60 -11.25
CA ALA A 382 -16.78 1.81 -10.70
C ALA A 382 -17.82 2.67 -9.95
N ASN A 383 -18.97 2.97 -10.57
CA ASN A 383 -20.00 3.77 -9.90
C ASN A 383 -20.52 3.11 -8.62
N ARG A 384 -20.74 1.79 -8.64
CA ARG A 384 -21.18 1.03 -7.46
C ARG A 384 -20.21 1.13 -6.29
N TYR A 385 -18.91 0.97 -6.55
CA TYR A 385 -17.90 1.10 -5.49
C TYR A 385 -17.69 2.55 -5.06
N TRP A 386 -17.89 3.53 -5.95
CA TRP A 386 -17.87 4.93 -5.58
C TRP A 386 -19.01 5.30 -4.62
N GLU A 387 -20.24 4.88 -4.93
CA GLU A 387 -21.41 5.08 -4.06
C GLU A 387 -21.19 4.46 -2.69
N LYS A 388 -20.72 3.20 -2.66
CA LYS A 388 -20.35 2.53 -1.42
C LYS A 388 -19.26 3.29 -0.65
N LEU A 389 -18.24 3.82 -1.34
CA LEU A 389 -17.17 4.57 -0.71
C LEU A 389 -17.67 5.85 -0.02
N GLN A 390 -18.65 6.55 -0.62
CA GLN A 390 -19.20 7.78 -0.04
C GLN A 390 -19.83 7.56 1.34
N GLU A 391 -20.46 6.40 1.55
CA GLU A 391 -21.05 6.02 2.84
C GLU A 391 -20.01 5.71 3.93
N LEU A 392 -18.74 5.53 3.54
CA LEU A 392 -17.62 5.18 4.42
C LEU A 392 -16.73 6.39 4.76
N LEU A 393 -17.06 7.57 4.26
CA LEU A 393 -16.34 8.80 4.61
C LEU A 393 -16.85 9.33 5.95
N ILE A 394 -15.92 9.83 6.76
CA ILE A 394 -16.22 10.48 8.04
C ILE A 394 -15.85 11.95 7.97
N ASP A 395 -16.64 12.76 8.66
CA ASP A 395 -16.35 14.18 8.78
C ASP A 395 -15.25 14.41 9.83
N ASP A 396 -14.23 15.19 9.48
CA ASP A 396 -13.14 15.63 10.34
C ASP A 396 -12.93 17.13 10.18
N MET A 397 -13.31 17.89 11.20
CA MET A 397 -13.29 19.35 11.18
C MET A 397 -11.89 19.94 11.13
N ASP A 398 -10.86 19.16 11.48
CA ASP A 398 -9.47 19.60 11.41
C ASP A 398 -8.90 19.51 9.98
N VAL A 399 -9.58 18.78 9.09
CA VAL A 399 -9.11 18.52 7.72
C VAL A 399 -9.84 19.43 6.72
N PRO A 400 -9.13 20.20 5.88
CA PRO A 400 -9.75 20.96 4.79
C PRO A 400 -10.54 20.05 3.84
N GLY A 401 -11.77 20.44 3.50
CA GLY A 401 -12.72 19.59 2.75
C GLY A 401 -13.47 18.57 3.61
N ALA A 402 -13.16 18.50 4.89
CA ALA A 402 -13.84 17.79 5.98
C ALA A 402 -14.02 16.27 5.83
N LYS A 403 -13.66 15.62 4.71
CA LYS A 403 -13.89 14.17 4.53
C LYS A 403 -12.62 13.38 4.50
N ILE A 404 -12.51 12.40 5.41
CA ILE A 404 -11.42 11.44 5.46
C ILE A 404 -11.94 10.01 5.37
N LEU A 405 -11.04 9.10 4.99
CA LEU A 405 -11.31 7.68 4.99
C LEU A 405 -10.58 7.01 6.18
N PRO A 406 -11.29 6.38 7.14
CA PRO A 406 -10.65 5.76 8.30
C PRO A 406 -9.86 4.51 7.92
N GLU A 407 -8.86 4.11 8.72
CA GLU A 407 -8.06 2.89 8.50
C GLU A 407 -8.97 1.67 8.33
N CYS A 408 -9.90 1.51 9.28
CA CYS A 408 -10.85 0.42 9.32
C CYS A 408 -12.09 0.78 10.15
N TYR A 409 -13.10 -0.06 10.01
CA TYR A 409 -14.29 -0.12 10.84
C TYR A 409 -14.20 -1.34 11.75
N VAL A 410 -14.49 -1.14 13.04
CA VAL A 410 -14.32 -2.15 14.09
C VAL A 410 -15.63 -2.39 14.84
N VAL A 411 -15.79 -3.59 15.39
CA VAL A 411 -16.96 -3.95 16.20
C VAL A 411 -16.78 -3.40 17.63
N ASP A 412 -17.82 -2.81 18.20
CA ASP A 412 -17.75 -2.29 19.59
C ASP A 412 -17.55 -3.39 20.64
N GLU A 413 -16.83 -3.06 21.71
CA GLU A 413 -16.50 -3.94 22.83
C GLU A 413 -17.74 -4.55 23.51
N LEU A 414 -18.85 -3.83 23.61
CA LEU A 414 -20.07 -4.33 24.23
C LEU A 414 -20.84 -5.28 23.29
N ASN A 415 -20.61 -5.15 21.99
CA ASN A 415 -21.42 -5.77 20.95
C ASN A 415 -20.71 -6.92 20.22
N TYR A 416 -19.40 -7.14 20.42
CA TYR A 416 -18.65 -8.16 19.67
C TYR A 416 -19.20 -9.58 19.87
N GLN A 417 -19.80 -9.90 21.02
CA GLN A 417 -20.41 -11.21 21.26
C GLN A 417 -21.69 -11.40 20.44
N GLN A 418 -22.47 -10.33 20.24
CA GLN A 418 -23.65 -10.33 19.39
C GLN A 418 -23.25 -10.50 17.92
N GLU A 419 -22.30 -9.68 17.45
CA GLU A 419 -21.76 -9.76 16.08
C GLU A 419 -21.19 -11.14 15.76
N ARG A 420 -20.46 -11.76 16.71
CA ARG A 420 -19.91 -13.11 16.52
C ARG A 420 -20.99 -14.17 16.30
N ARG A 421 -22.10 -14.10 17.06
CA ARG A 421 -23.20 -15.08 16.99
C ARG A 421 -24.02 -14.91 15.72
N GLN A 422 -24.26 -13.66 15.34
CA GLN A 422 -25.03 -13.29 14.16
C GLN A 422 -24.26 -12.21 13.38
N PRO A 423 -23.44 -12.59 12.38
CA PRO A 423 -22.69 -11.64 11.58
C PRO A 423 -23.60 -10.59 10.93
N ASN A 424 -23.15 -9.34 10.90
CA ASN A 424 -23.88 -8.14 10.46
C ASN A 424 -25.09 -7.77 11.36
N SER A 425 -25.10 -8.21 12.62
CA SER A 425 -26.15 -7.81 13.57
C SER A 425 -25.87 -6.49 14.28
N THR A 426 -24.65 -5.97 14.16
CA THR A 426 -24.20 -4.73 14.79
C THR A 426 -23.57 -3.81 13.75
N ASP A 427 -23.69 -2.49 13.95
CA ASP A 427 -22.92 -1.53 13.16
C ASP A 427 -21.47 -1.46 13.65
N LEU A 428 -20.55 -1.23 12.71
CA LEU A 428 -19.15 -1.05 13.01
C LEU A 428 -18.83 0.44 13.05
N TYR A 429 -17.81 0.79 13.83
CA TYR A 429 -17.42 2.17 14.05
C TYR A 429 -16.07 2.46 13.42
N PRO A 430 -15.89 3.65 12.83
CA PRO A 430 -14.62 4.04 12.25
C PRO A 430 -13.55 4.13 13.34
N GLN A 431 -12.35 3.62 13.06
CA GLN A 431 -11.22 3.76 13.95
C GLN A 431 -10.88 5.25 14.13
N ASN A 432 -10.95 5.74 15.36
CA ASN A 432 -10.78 7.15 15.66
C ASN A 432 -9.32 7.62 15.45
N PRO A 433 -9.06 8.65 14.61
CA PRO A 433 -7.72 9.20 14.40
C PRO A 433 -7.14 9.94 15.63
N SER A 434 -7.93 10.19 16.68
CA SER A 434 -7.48 10.90 17.89
C SER A 434 -6.29 10.23 18.58
N GLU A 435 -6.20 8.89 18.55
CA GLU A 435 -5.14 8.15 19.25
C GLU A 435 -3.81 8.18 18.48
N PHE A 436 -3.82 7.87 17.18
CA PHE A 436 -2.61 7.67 16.37
C PHE A 436 -2.44 8.67 15.23
N GLY A 437 -3.46 9.46 14.92
CA GLY A 437 -3.57 10.27 13.71
C GLY A 437 -4.29 9.54 12.58
N HIS A 438 -4.37 10.20 11.44
CA HIS A 438 -4.93 9.69 10.19
C HIS A 438 -4.03 8.60 9.62
N HIS A 439 -4.61 7.56 9.02
CA HIS A 439 -3.85 6.51 8.33
C HIS A 439 -3.50 6.96 6.92
N LEU A 440 -2.20 7.12 6.66
CA LEU A 440 -1.69 7.80 5.46
C LEU A 440 -1.93 6.97 4.20
N TRP A 441 -1.73 5.65 4.26
CA TRP A 441 -1.97 4.77 3.11
C TRP A 441 -3.44 4.81 2.65
N THR A 442 -4.39 4.68 3.59
CA THR A 442 -5.82 4.71 3.26
C THR A 442 -6.21 6.03 2.60
N ASN A 443 -5.78 7.16 3.15
CA ASN A 443 -6.15 8.47 2.61
C ASN A 443 -5.45 8.78 1.28
N SER A 444 -4.23 8.26 1.06
CA SER A 444 -3.55 8.34 -0.23
C SER A 444 -4.35 7.65 -1.35
N LEU A 445 -4.92 6.46 -1.06
CA LEU A 445 -5.79 5.76 -2.01
C LEU A 445 -7.10 6.50 -2.26
N TYR A 446 -7.68 7.10 -1.22
CA TYR A 446 -8.89 7.91 -1.35
C TYR A 446 -8.65 9.14 -2.24
N ILE A 447 -7.54 9.87 -2.04
CA ILE A 447 -7.16 11.02 -2.87
C ILE A 447 -7.02 10.63 -4.35
N ILE A 448 -6.33 9.51 -4.65
CA ILE A 448 -6.20 9.02 -6.03
C ILE A 448 -7.57 8.69 -6.63
N ALA A 449 -8.44 8.02 -5.86
CA ALA A 449 -9.81 7.71 -6.28
C ALA A 449 -10.63 8.99 -6.54
N LEU A 450 -10.51 10.00 -5.68
CA LEU A 450 -11.20 11.28 -5.82
C LEU A 450 -10.73 12.05 -7.06
N LEU A 451 -9.43 12.09 -7.32
CA LEU A 451 -8.87 12.71 -8.55
C LEU A 451 -9.40 12.03 -9.82
N LEU A 452 -9.53 10.70 -9.84
CA LEU A 452 -10.13 9.97 -10.95
C LEU A 452 -11.62 10.28 -11.09
N ARG A 453 -12.36 10.32 -9.97
CA ARG A 453 -13.80 10.58 -9.98
C ARG A 453 -14.12 11.94 -10.55
N GLU A 454 -13.35 12.95 -10.15
CA GLU A 454 -13.53 14.33 -10.61
C GLU A 454 -12.99 14.56 -12.02
N GLY A 455 -12.40 13.54 -12.66
CA GLY A 455 -11.81 13.64 -14.01
C GLY A 455 -10.56 14.52 -14.06
N LEU A 456 -9.93 14.77 -12.91
CA LEU A 456 -8.70 15.57 -12.80
C LEU A 456 -7.49 14.76 -13.28
N VAL A 457 -7.51 13.45 -13.03
CA VAL A 457 -6.58 12.46 -13.61
C VAL A 457 -7.35 11.38 -14.37
N HIS A 458 -6.69 10.75 -15.33
CA HIS A 458 -7.21 9.67 -16.16
C HIS A 458 -6.43 8.38 -15.89
N ALA A 459 -6.97 7.25 -16.35
CA ALA A 459 -6.33 5.93 -16.20
C ALA A 459 -4.88 5.89 -16.70
N GLY A 460 -4.59 6.54 -17.84
CA GLY A 460 -3.24 6.60 -18.42
C GLY A 460 -2.25 7.43 -17.61
N ASP A 461 -2.70 8.27 -16.68
CA ASP A 461 -1.82 9.06 -15.81
C ASP A 461 -1.27 8.23 -14.65
N ILE A 462 -2.08 7.31 -14.12
CA ILE A 462 -1.74 6.47 -12.95
C ILE A 462 -1.40 5.02 -13.32
N ASP A 463 -1.59 4.65 -14.59
CA ASP A 463 -1.06 3.44 -15.24
C ASP A 463 -0.49 3.77 -16.63
N PRO A 464 0.56 4.61 -16.72
CA PRO A 464 1.15 5.01 -18.00
C PRO A 464 1.79 3.84 -18.76
N MET A 465 2.13 2.75 -18.09
CA MET A 465 2.56 1.49 -18.72
C MET A 465 1.40 0.66 -19.30
N THR A 466 0.14 1.07 -19.12
CA THR A 466 -1.08 0.36 -19.56
C THR A 466 -1.11 -1.10 -19.11
N ARG A 467 -0.68 -1.37 -17.88
CA ARG A 467 -0.52 -2.72 -17.35
C ARG A 467 -1.84 -3.47 -17.18
N HIS A 468 -2.95 -2.74 -17.09
CA HIS A 468 -4.28 -3.34 -17.16
C HIS A 468 -4.53 -4.14 -18.46
N LEU A 469 -3.78 -3.86 -19.54
CA LEU A 469 -3.82 -4.61 -20.78
C LEU A 469 -2.77 -5.74 -20.83
N PRO A 470 -3.06 -6.85 -21.55
CA PRO A 470 -2.08 -7.88 -21.88
C PRO A 470 -0.87 -7.28 -22.62
N ALA A 471 0.30 -7.91 -22.47
CA ALA A 471 1.55 -7.42 -23.06
C ALA A 471 1.47 -7.17 -24.58
N SER A 472 0.69 -7.97 -25.31
CA SER A 472 0.47 -7.86 -26.76
C SER A 472 -0.34 -6.62 -27.17
N GLN A 473 -1.08 -6.00 -26.25
CA GLN A 473 -1.94 -4.84 -26.49
C GLN A 473 -1.36 -3.54 -25.95
N ARG A 474 -0.22 -3.60 -25.24
CA ARG A 474 0.42 -2.40 -24.66
C ARG A 474 1.09 -1.56 -25.75
N PRO A 475 1.04 -0.21 -25.68
CA PRO A 475 1.79 0.65 -26.57
C PRO A 475 3.29 0.36 -26.51
N LYS A 476 4.00 0.53 -27.63
CA LYS A 476 5.46 0.46 -27.65
C LYS A 476 6.02 1.71 -26.98
N ILE A 477 6.60 1.54 -25.80
CA ILE A 477 7.28 2.61 -25.07
C ILE A 477 8.74 2.61 -25.50
N PHE A 478 9.20 3.69 -26.16
CA PHE A 478 10.55 3.81 -26.73
C PHE A 478 11.70 3.66 -25.72
N ILE A 479 11.38 3.79 -24.42
CA ILE A 479 12.31 3.65 -23.29
C ILE A 479 12.60 2.15 -22.98
N LYS A 480 11.89 1.21 -23.65
CA LYS A 480 11.92 -0.22 -23.32
C LYS A 480 12.51 -1.08 -24.46
N HIS A 481 13.49 -1.90 -24.12
CA HIS A 481 14.04 -2.98 -24.95
C HIS A 481 13.50 -4.34 -24.45
N SER A 482 12.21 -4.63 -24.66
CA SER A 482 11.53 -5.78 -24.04
C SER A 482 11.57 -7.05 -24.92
N ALA A 483 12.03 -8.18 -24.37
CA ALA A 483 11.91 -9.51 -24.99
C ALA A 483 10.52 -10.15 -24.82
N PHE A 484 9.72 -9.74 -23.83
CA PHE A 484 8.39 -10.32 -23.53
C PHE A 484 7.27 -9.97 -24.53
N GLN A 485 7.58 -9.26 -25.61
CA GLN A 485 6.60 -8.92 -26.67
C GLN A 485 6.59 -9.94 -27.81
N VAL A 486 7.49 -10.93 -27.78
CA VAL A 486 7.55 -12.01 -28.76
C VAL A 486 6.97 -13.27 -28.10
N GLY A 487 5.67 -13.49 -28.26
CA GLY A 487 4.94 -14.62 -27.69
C GLY A 487 3.46 -14.56 -27.99
#